data_AF-A0A939A3W1-F1
#
_entry.id   AF-A0A939A3W1-F1
#
_cell.length_a   1.000
_cell.length_b   1.000
_cell.length_c   1.000
_cell.angle_alpha   90.00
_cell.angle_beta   90.00
_cell.angle_gamma   90.00
#
_symmetry.space_group_name_H-M   'P 1'
#
loop_
_entity.id
_entity.type
_entity.pdbx_description
1 polymer ?
#
loop_
_entity_poly.entity_id
_entity_poly.type
_entity_poly.pdbx_seq_one_letter_code
_entity_poly.pdbx_strand_id
1 'polypeptide(L)'
;MITPFLCFTSAQAQIIGQDITSITTDTASFPTISITKVAGDSEFAGNTFTLNFGGQIQSITGLTTIGGSTTFRSIPAFVQIRRNPATDNRKLAYYQGSFDSSSNTFDFLSLGPLPEKTLFSINNILAGPDNVFTNTGANLGGTLYNGNASIERLDFVLVKPVKASNKIHFTVFERGLPTGHDGFGIAAITSVDKQGNPTSYGPIYVIAASTWGKTPLQDPIPQYYFLNNAAKNNPGISINPALTIPPNQVLGGLLIRTDELVSQGKKVYGYSLFGPDVTCTPKTLLNVANSCFPTNTGTNGGIDLAAPNLGAVFLENE
;
A
#
# COMPACT_ATOMS: atom_id res chain seq x y z
N MET A 1 49.08 2.80 5.78
CA MET A 1 47.92 2.42 6.60
C MET A 1 46.70 2.96 5.87
N ILE A 2 45.96 2.10 5.16
CA ILE A 2 44.82 2.50 4.32
C ILE A 2 43.62 2.65 5.26
N THR A 3 43.15 3.88 5.44
CA THR A 3 41.92 4.19 6.17
C THR A 3 40.73 3.70 5.35
N PRO A 4 39.85 2.84 5.88
CA PRO A 4 38.66 2.42 5.15
C PRO A 4 37.66 3.58 5.10
N PHE A 5 37.23 3.92 3.90
CA PHE A 5 36.11 4.85 3.67
C PHE A 5 34.83 4.16 4.16
N LEU A 6 34.40 4.46 5.38
CA LEU A 6 33.09 4.07 5.90
C LEU A 6 32.04 4.93 5.17
N CYS A 7 31.51 4.38 4.08
CA CYS A 7 30.34 4.95 3.40
C CYS A 7 29.11 4.71 4.28
N PHE A 8 28.79 5.67 5.14
CA PHE A 8 27.49 5.69 5.82
C PHE A 8 26.44 6.09 4.78
N THR A 9 25.73 5.11 4.24
CA THR A 9 24.57 5.37 3.38
C THR A 9 23.39 5.77 4.27
N SER A 10 23.29 7.05 4.62
CA SER A 10 22.03 7.63 5.07
C SER A 10 21.01 7.55 3.93
N ALA A 11 19.71 7.53 4.24
CA ALA A 11 18.66 7.63 3.23
C ALA A 11 18.94 8.86 2.34
N GLN A 12 19.12 8.64 1.04
CA GLN A 12 19.29 9.71 0.06
C GLN A 12 17.94 9.96 -0.61
N ALA A 13 17.50 11.22 -0.63
CA ALA A 13 16.43 11.63 -1.53
C ALA A 13 16.97 11.47 -2.96
N GLN A 14 16.48 10.48 -3.68
CA GLN A 14 16.83 10.22 -5.07
C GLN A 14 15.56 10.04 -5.87
N ILE A 15 15.54 10.64 -7.06
CA ILE A 15 14.47 10.44 -8.04
C ILE A 15 14.72 9.06 -8.65
N ILE A 16 14.06 8.04 -8.12
CA ILE A 16 13.98 6.72 -8.73
C ILE A 16 12.57 6.48 -9.23
N GLY A 17 12.44 5.62 -10.23
CA GLY A 17 11.18 5.28 -10.84
C GLY A 17 10.63 6.33 -11.80
N GLN A 18 9.55 5.95 -12.46
CA GLN A 18 8.83 6.74 -13.45
C GLN A 18 7.34 6.75 -13.11
N ASP A 19 6.70 7.91 -13.23
CA ASP A 19 5.26 8.02 -13.06
C ASP A 19 4.54 7.14 -14.09
N ILE A 20 3.57 6.38 -13.59
CA ILE A 20 2.59 5.69 -14.42
C ILE A 20 1.57 6.75 -14.85
N THR A 21 1.29 6.80 -16.15
CA THR A 21 0.40 7.80 -16.75
C THR A 21 -0.94 7.22 -17.17
N SER A 22 -1.03 5.90 -17.35
CA SER A 22 -2.30 5.20 -17.52
C SER A 22 -2.18 3.73 -17.13
N ILE A 23 -3.33 3.11 -16.87
CA ILE A 23 -3.45 1.69 -16.59
C ILE A 23 -4.49 1.05 -17.50
N THR A 24 -4.27 -0.23 -17.81
CA THR A 24 -5.31 -1.11 -18.37
C THR A 24 -5.82 -2.00 -17.25
N THR A 25 -7.14 -2.20 -17.19
CA THR A 25 -7.75 -3.04 -16.16
C THR A 25 -8.68 -4.07 -16.75
N ASP A 26 -8.77 -5.22 -16.08
CA ASP A 26 -9.76 -6.25 -16.34
C ASP A 26 -10.61 -6.45 -15.08
N THR A 27 -11.92 -6.64 -15.27
CA THR A 27 -12.86 -6.86 -14.17
C THR A 27 -13.36 -8.29 -14.16
N ALA A 28 -13.13 -8.99 -13.04
CA ALA A 28 -13.73 -10.28 -12.76
C ALA A 28 -14.86 -10.14 -11.74
N SER A 29 -15.93 -10.93 -11.91
CA SER A 29 -17.08 -10.94 -11.02
C SER A 29 -17.14 -12.23 -10.21
N PHE A 30 -17.45 -12.09 -8.93
CA PHE A 30 -17.62 -13.15 -7.94
C PHE A 30 -18.99 -12.99 -7.26
N PRO A 31 -19.46 -13.98 -6.49
CA PRO A 31 -20.70 -13.86 -5.75
C PRO A 31 -20.74 -12.62 -4.86
N THR A 32 -21.90 -11.98 -4.82
CA THR A 32 -22.16 -10.84 -3.93
C THR A 32 -22.39 -11.32 -2.50
N ILE A 33 -22.09 -10.45 -1.53
CA ILE A 33 -22.32 -10.70 -0.10
C ILE A 33 -23.03 -9.50 0.49
N SER A 34 -23.99 -9.75 1.39
CA SER A 34 -24.65 -8.71 2.17
C SER A 34 -24.51 -9.00 3.66
N ILE A 35 -24.10 -7.99 4.44
CA ILE A 35 -23.96 -8.07 5.89
C ILE A 35 -24.89 -7.02 6.50
N THR A 36 -25.84 -7.45 7.32
CA THR A 36 -26.81 -6.55 7.96
C THR A 36 -26.46 -6.27 9.41
N LYS A 37 -27.03 -5.19 9.96
CA LYS A 37 -26.90 -4.78 11.38
C LYS A 37 -25.44 -4.52 11.79
N VAL A 38 -24.61 -4.03 10.87
CA VAL A 38 -23.23 -3.66 11.18
C VAL A 38 -23.22 -2.33 11.92
N ALA A 39 -22.58 -2.29 13.08
CA ALA A 39 -22.44 -1.03 13.83
C ALA A 39 -21.49 -0.09 13.08
N GLY A 40 -21.90 1.17 12.92
CA GLY A 40 -20.99 2.23 12.49
C GLY A 40 -20.05 2.68 13.61
N ASP A 41 -18.99 3.36 13.20
CA ASP A 41 -17.99 4.02 14.04
C ASP A 41 -17.78 5.47 13.58
N SER A 42 -17.09 6.28 14.38
CA SER A 42 -16.73 7.68 14.07
C SER A 42 -17.92 8.49 13.51
N GLU A 43 -17.92 8.88 12.22
CA GLU A 43 -19.01 9.65 11.59
C GLU A 43 -20.35 8.90 11.60
N PHE A 44 -20.29 7.57 11.56
CA PHE A 44 -21.45 6.68 11.50
C PHE A 44 -21.83 6.08 12.86
N ALA A 45 -21.19 6.54 13.95
CA ALA A 45 -21.44 6.02 15.29
C ALA A 45 -22.92 6.16 15.71
N GLY A 46 -23.40 5.17 16.47
CA GLY A 46 -24.79 5.14 16.99
C GLY A 46 -25.83 4.57 16.02
N ASN A 47 -25.45 4.30 14.76
CA ASN A 47 -26.32 3.71 13.75
C ASN A 47 -25.90 2.27 13.39
N THR A 48 -26.81 1.55 12.74
CA THR A 48 -26.53 0.24 12.14
C THR A 48 -26.79 0.25 10.64
N PHE A 49 -25.94 -0.44 9.91
CA PHE A 49 -25.89 -0.39 8.45
C PHE A 49 -26.02 -1.78 7.82
N THR A 50 -26.43 -1.78 6.57
CA THR A 50 -26.27 -2.91 5.65
C THR A 50 -25.08 -2.65 4.75
N LEU A 51 -24.20 -3.63 4.60
CA LEU A 51 -23.04 -3.56 3.70
C LEU A 51 -23.22 -4.58 2.59
N ASN A 52 -23.33 -4.11 1.36
CA ASN A 52 -23.38 -4.95 0.16
C ASN A 52 -22.03 -4.89 -0.53
N PHE A 53 -21.44 -6.05 -0.78
CA PHE A 53 -20.22 -6.21 -1.56
C PHE A 53 -20.57 -6.78 -2.93
N GLY A 54 -20.27 -6.02 -3.98
CA GLY A 54 -20.59 -6.30 -5.37
C GLY A 54 -19.80 -7.44 -6.00
N GLY A 55 -18.79 -7.96 -5.29
CA GLY A 55 -18.05 -9.16 -5.71
C GLY A 55 -17.08 -8.90 -6.87
N GLN A 56 -16.69 -7.65 -7.14
CA GLN A 56 -15.77 -7.37 -8.24
C GLN A 56 -14.30 -7.40 -7.79
N ILE A 57 -13.43 -7.84 -8.70
CA ILE A 57 -12.00 -7.58 -8.67
C ILE A 57 -11.69 -6.80 -9.94
N GLN A 58 -11.20 -5.56 -9.80
CA GLN A 58 -10.68 -4.79 -10.92
C GLN A 58 -9.15 -4.82 -10.89
N SER A 59 -8.57 -5.73 -11.67
CA SER A 59 -7.13 -6.00 -11.72
C SER A 59 -6.46 -5.09 -12.72
N ILE A 60 -5.28 -4.56 -12.38
CA ILE A 60 -4.40 -3.90 -13.34
C ILE A 60 -3.73 -4.99 -14.20
N THR A 61 -3.79 -4.87 -15.52
CA THR A 61 -3.21 -5.83 -16.48
C THR A 61 -2.20 -5.19 -17.45
N GLY A 62 -2.14 -3.87 -17.48
CA GLY A 62 -1.15 -3.11 -18.25
C GLY A 62 -0.92 -1.73 -17.67
N LEU A 63 0.19 -1.11 -18.04
CA LEU A 63 0.56 0.24 -17.61
C LEU A 63 1.26 1.01 -18.73
N THR A 64 1.22 2.33 -18.64
CA THR A 64 1.94 3.24 -19.53
C THR A 64 2.77 4.19 -18.69
N THR A 65 4.00 4.47 -19.12
CA THR A 65 4.82 5.58 -18.60
C THR A 65 5.17 6.53 -19.75
N ILE A 66 5.94 7.59 -19.47
CA ILE A 66 6.50 8.44 -20.53
C ILE A 66 7.38 7.66 -21.53
N GLY A 67 7.89 6.50 -21.14
CA GLY A 67 8.74 5.62 -21.98
C GLY A 67 7.94 4.73 -22.93
N GLY A 68 6.62 4.64 -22.78
CA GLY A 68 5.74 3.82 -23.64
C GLY A 68 4.71 3.01 -22.86
N SER A 69 3.87 2.29 -23.60
CA SER A 69 2.85 1.40 -23.04
C SER A 69 3.29 -0.06 -23.11
N THR A 70 2.90 -0.85 -22.11
CA THR A 70 3.27 -2.26 -22.03
C THR A 70 2.23 -3.05 -21.25
N THR A 71 2.05 -4.31 -21.64
CA THR A 71 1.39 -5.29 -20.76
C THR A 71 2.42 -5.80 -19.78
N PHE A 72 1.99 -6.08 -18.55
CA PHE A 72 2.92 -6.63 -17.58
C PHE A 72 2.59 -8.06 -17.18
N ARG A 73 3.66 -8.84 -17.02
CA ARG A 73 3.61 -10.12 -16.34
C ARG A 73 4.06 -9.94 -14.91
N SER A 74 3.17 -10.17 -13.95
CA SER A 74 3.51 -10.09 -12.54
C SER A 74 4.20 -11.38 -12.07
N ILE A 75 5.20 -11.20 -11.22
CA ILE A 75 5.74 -12.23 -10.34
C ILE A 75 5.07 -12.02 -8.98
N PRO A 76 4.21 -12.95 -8.55
CA PRO A 76 3.52 -12.81 -7.27
C PRO A 76 4.51 -12.66 -6.11
N ALA A 77 4.08 -11.94 -5.09
CA ALA A 77 4.77 -11.79 -3.82
C ALA A 77 3.86 -12.20 -2.67
N PHE A 78 4.48 -12.72 -1.61
CA PHE A 78 3.85 -12.81 -0.31
C PHE A 78 4.08 -11.51 0.45
N VAL A 79 3.01 -10.97 1.03
CA VAL A 79 3.12 -9.81 1.90
C VAL A 79 3.32 -10.24 3.35
N GLN A 80 4.33 -9.66 4.00
CA GLN A 80 4.50 -9.72 5.45
C GLN A 80 4.32 -8.32 6.04
N ILE A 81 3.40 -8.21 7.01
CA ILE A 81 3.09 -6.97 7.71
C ILE A 81 3.89 -6.94 9.00
N ARG A 82 4.72 -5.91 9.20
CA ARG A 82 5.58 -5.77 10.37
C ARG A 82 5.12 -4.59 11.21
N ARG A 83 4.76 -4.87 12.47
CA ARG A 83 4.22 -3.86 13.39
C ARG A 83 5.13 -3.60 14.57
N ASN A 84 5.01 -2.40 15.12
CA ASN A 84 5.56 -2.05 16.42
C ASN A 84 4.57 -1.18 17.21
N PRO A 85 3.88 -1.70 18.24
CA PRO A 85 4.03 -3.03 18.81
C PRO A 85 3.43 -4.14 17.93
N ALA A 86 4.02 -5.34 17.97
CA ALA A 86 3.55 -6.50 17.20
C ALA A 86 2.11 -6.95 17.55
N THR A 87 1.61 -6.55 18.71
CA THR A 87 0.27 -6.88 19.21
C THR A 87 -0.83 -5.98 18.67
N ASP A 88 -0.50 -4.90 17.95
CA ASP A 88 -1.53 -4.04 17.37
C ASP A 88 -2.35 -4.81 16.32
N ASN A 89 -3.66 -4.78 16.51
CA ASN A 89 -4.63 -5.48 15.67
C ASN A 89 -5.68 -4.54 15.07
N ARG A 90 -5.46 -3.22 15.16
CA ARG A 90 -6.28 -2.21 14.49
C ARG A 90 -6.09 -2.33 12.99
N LYS A 91 -7.19 -2.20 12.25
CA LYS A 91 -7.25 -2.38 10.81
C LYS A 91 -8.13 -1.32 10.21
N LEU A 92 -7.67 -0.78 9.09
CA LEU A 92 -8.37 0.22 8.32
C LEU A 92 -8.29 -0.16 6.86
N ALA A 93 -9.43 -0.11 6.20
CA ALA A 93 -9.56 -0.40 4.80
C ALA A 93 -10.45 0.65 4.16
N TYR A 94 -10.11 1.05 2.95
CA TYR A 94 -11.03 1.78 2.09
C TYR A 94 -11.69 0.84 1.08
N TYR A 95 -12.92 1.16 0.71
CA TYR A 95 -13.66 0.50 -0.37
C TYR A 95 -14.32 1.54 -1.26
N GLN A 96 -14.23 1.32 -2.57
CA GLN A 96 -14.95 2.11 -3.56
C GLN A 96 -16.44 1.73 -3.54
N GLY A 97 -17.33 2.73 -3.48
CA GLY A 97 -18.76 2.48 -3.41
C GLY A 97 -19.64 3.70 -3.25
N SER A 98 -20.86 3.48 -2.77
CA SER A 98 -21.86 4.50 -2.45
C SER A 98 -22.51 4.26 -1.09
N PHE A 99 -23.10 5.31 -0.53
CA PHE A 99 -23.88 5.26 0.71
C PHE A 99 -25.28 5.86 0.47
N ASP A 100 -26.32 5.09 0.79
CA ASP A 100 -27.72 5.53 0.81
C ASP A 100 -28.16 5.76 2.26
N SER A 101 -28.30 7.04 2.63
CA SER A 101 -28.71 7.47 3.97
C SER A 101 -30.18 7.21 4.28
N SER A 102 -31.03 6.98 3.27
CA SER A 102 -32.45 6.67 3.50
C SER A 102 -32.66 5.25 4.01
N SER A 103 -31.75 4.34 3.64
CA SER A 103 -31.78 2.92 4.02
C SER A 103 -30.63 2.50 4.93
N ASN A 104 -29.69 3.40 5.24
CA ASN A 104 -28.43 3.11 5.93
C ASN A 104 -27.67 1.96 5.25
N THR A 105 -27.53 2.03 3.93
CA THR A 105 -26.91 0.98 3.13
C THR A 105 -25.64 1.49 2.45
N PHE A 106 -24.55 0.74 2.58
CA PHE A 106 -23.35 0.91 1.77
C PHE A 106 -23.34 -0.14 0.66
N ASP A 107 -23.08 0.29 -0.57
CA ASP A 107 -22.89 -0.57 -1.73
C ASP A 107 -21.45 -0.41 -2.23
N PHE A 108 -20.63 -1.42 -1.98
CA PHE A 108 -19.24 -1.49 -2.43
C PHE A 108 -19.13 -2.26 -3.73
N LEU A 109 -18.28 -1.82 -4.65
CA LEU A 109 -18.04 -2.53 -5.91
C LEU A 109 -17.24 -3.82 -5.69
N SER A 110 -16.22 -3.74 -4.83
CA SER A 110 -15.29 -4.82 -4.55
C SER A 110 -15.97 -6.06 -3.96
N LEU A 111 -15.31 -7.22 -4.04
CA LEU A 111 -15.54 -8.27 -3.04
C LEU A 111 -15.20 -7.79 -1.63
N GLY A 112 -15.82 -8.41 -0.63
CA GLY A 112 -15.46 -8.16 0.76
C GLY A 112 -16.46 -8.72 1.77
N PRO A 113 -16.21 -8.46 3.06
CA PRO A 113 -15.06 -7.73 3.59
C PRO A 113 -13.78 -8.57 3.48
N LEU A 114 -12.70 -7.95 3.00
CA LEU A 114 -11.41 -8.60 2.79
C LEU A 114 -10.59 -8.66 4.09
N PRO A 115 -9.92 -9.80 4.37
CA PRO A 115 -8.88 -9.84 5.38
C PRO A 115 -7.73 -8.90 5.01
N GLU A 116 -7.10 -8.30 6.02
CA GLU A 116 -6.00 -7.35 5.83
C GLU A 116 -4.87 -7.87 4.93
N LYS A 117 -4.41 -9.11 5.13
CA LYS A 117 -3.36 -9.67 4.27
C LYS A 117 -3.79 -9.68 2.80
N THR A 118 -5.06 -9.96 2.53
CA THR A 118 -5.62 -9.90 1.17
C THR A 118 -5.68 -8.48 0.67
N LEU A 119 -6.02 -7.49 1.49
CA LEU A 119 -6.00 -6.06 1.11
C LEU A 119 -4.63 -5.58 0.65
N PHE A 120 -3.53 -6.15 1.16
CA PHE A 120 -2.18 -5.86 0.66
C PHE A 120 -1.74 -6.72 -0.52
N SER A 121 -2.43 -7.83 -0.81
CA SER A 121 -1.94 -8.89 -1.70
C SER A 121 -2.88 -9.28 -2.84
N ILE A 122 -3.99 -8.56 -3.07
CA ILE A 122 -4.91 -8.81 -4.17
C ILE A 122 -4.78 -7.76 -5.27
N ASN A 123 -4.79 -8.16 -6.54
CA ASN A 123 -4.79 -7.20 -7.64
C ASN A 123 -6.18 -6.60 -7.83
N ASN A 124 -6.54 -5.63 -6.98
CA ASN A 124 -7.86 -5.01 -6.97
C ASN A 124 -7.78 -3.51 -6.64
N ILE A 125 -8.06 -2.63 -7.60
CA ILE A 125 -8.04 -1.19 -7.33
C ILE A 125 -9.25 -0.68 -6.54
N LEU A 126 -10.28 -1.52 -6.35
CA LEU A 126 -11.54 -1.13 -5.71
C LEU A 126 -11.46 -1.09 -4.17
N ALA A 127 -10.36 -1.54 -3.58
CA ALA A 127 -10.15 -1.56 -2.14
C ALA A 127 -8.67 -1.52 -1.80
N GLY A 128 -8.35 -1.13 -0.57
CA GLY A 128 -6.98 -1.13 -0.08
C GLY A 128 -6.91 -0.83 1.42
N PRO A 129 -5.75 -1.05 2.05
CA PRO A 129 -5.43 -0.47 3.35
C PRO A 129 -5.35 1.06 3.25
N ASP A 130 -5.38 1.72 4.39
CA ASP A 130 -5.28 3.19 4.47
C ASP A 130 -4.32 3.60 5.58
N ASN A 131 -3.64 4.74 5.39
CA ASN A 131 -2.70 5.32 6.34
C ASN A 131 -1.69 4.28 6.90
N VAL A 132 -1.11 3.48 6.01
CA VAL A 132 -0.40 2.24 6.37
C VAL A 132 0.66 2.47 7.44
N PHE A 133 1.51 3.50 7.28
CA PHE A 133 2.61 3.78 8.21
C PHE A 133 2.28 4.85 9.26
N THR A 134 1.01 5.27 9.39
CA THR A 134 0.63 6.27 10.40
C THR A 134 0.55 5.65 11.78
N ASN A 135 1.25 6.30 12.72
CA ASN A 135 1.37 5.86 14.11
C ASN A 135 0.62 6.76 15.10
N THR A 136 0.38 8.03 14.75
CA THR A 136 -0.33 9.00 15.60
C THR A 136 -1.71 9.31 15.04
N GLY A 137 -2.73 9.34 15.92
CA GLY A 137 -4.16 9.19 15.61
C GLY A 137 -4.59 9.80 14.28
N ALA A 138 -5.05 8.95 13.36
CA ALA A 138 -5.64 9.39 12.12
C ALA A 138 -6.83 10.31 12.42
N ASN A 139 -6.75 11.53 11.88
CA ASN A 139 -7.75 12.57 12.05
C ASN A 139 -8.14 13.02 10.65
N LEU A 140 -9.41 12.85 10.30
CA LEU A 140 -9.96 13.44 9.10
C LEU A 140 -10.85 14.62 9.51
N GLY A 141 -10.42 15.84 9.18
CA GLY A 141 -11.18 17.05 9.53
C GLY A 141 -11.42 17.25 11.03
N GLY A 142 -10.53 16.75 11.89
CA GLY A 142 -10.67 16.82 13.36
C GLY A 142 -11.48 15.69 14.00
N THR A 143 -12.01 14.75 13.19
CA THR A 143 -12.67 13.54 13.69
C THR A 143 -11.63 12.44 13.88
N LEU A 144 -11.41 12.05 15.13
CA LEU A 144 -10.58 10.90 15.47
C LEU A 144 -11.25 9.63 14.96
N TYR A 145 -10.49 8.81 14.27
CA TYR A 145 -10.91 7.46 13.93
C TYR A 145 -9.79 6.47 14.24
N ASN A 146 -10.17 5.27 14.64
CA ASN A 146 -9.23 4.21 14.99
C ASN A 146 -8.68 3.58 13.70
N GLY A 147 -7.71 4.27 13.08
CA GLY A 147 -7.08 3.86 11.82
C GLY A 147 -5.64 3.35 11.93
N ASN A 148 -4.90 3.78 12.95
CA ASN A 148 -3.47 3.50 13.02
C ASN A 148 -3.23 2.01 13.26
N ALA A 149 -2.58 1.35 12.31
CA ALA A 149 -2.30 -0.06 12.42
C ALA A 149 -0.91 -0.33 13.03
N SER A 150 -0.12 0.73 13.29
CA SER A 150 1.27 0.62 13.75
C SER A 150 2.12 -0.30 12.87
N ILE A 151 1.88 -0.28 11.56
CA ILE A 151 2.73 -0.94 10.57
C ILE A 151 3.94 -0.04 10.40
N GLU A 152 5.11 -0.61 10.55
CA GLU A 152 6.38 0.09 10.34
C GLU A 152 7.02 -0.32 9.01
N ARG A 153 6.70 -1.53 8.53
CA ARG A 153 7.28 -2.09 7.31
C ARG A 153 6.34 -3.12 6.68
N LEU A 154 6.23 -3.07 5.37
CA LEU A 154 5.62 -4.12 4.55
C LEU A 154 6.70 -4.79 3.73
N ASP A 155 6.76 -6.12 3.76
CA ASP A 155 7.70 -6.90 2.94
C ASP A 155 6.92 -7.59 1.82
N PHE A 156 7.21 -7.26 0.57
CA PHE A 156 6.68 -7.91 -0.63
C PHE A 156 7.72 -8.91 -1.14
N VAL A 157 7.64 -10.15 -0.67
CA VAL A 157 8.63 -11.20 -0.93
C VAL A 157 8.19 -12.04 -2.13
N LEU A 158 8.91 -11.94 -3.24
CA LEU A 158 8.62 -12.66 -4.47
C LEU A 158 8.61 -14.17 -4.28
N VAL A 159 7.64 -14.85 -4.89
CA VAL A 159 7.59 -16.32 -4.92
C VAL A 159 8.83 -16.94 -5.56
N LYS A 160 9.46 -16.19 -6.48
CA LYS A 160 10.72 -16.54 -7.12
C LYS A 160 11.59 -15.29 -7.21
N PRO A 161 12.85 -15.36 -6.75
CA PRO A 161 13.75 -14.24 -6.85
C PRO A 161 14.12 -13.97 -8.32
N VAL A 162 14.40 -12.71 -8.61
CA VAL A 162 14.82 -12.22 -9.92
C VAL A 162 16.26 -11.74 -9.89
N LYS A 163 16.84 -11.49 -11.05
CA LYS A 163 18.07 -10.69 -11.17
C LYS A 163 17.68 -9.26 -11.48
N ALA A 164 18.21 -8.31 -10.73
CA ALA A 164 18.00 -6.90 -10.98
C ALA A 164 18.39 -6.55 -12.42
N SER A 165 17.51 -5.82 -13.10
CA SER A 165 17.70 -5.37 -14.47
C SER A 165 16.77 -4.20 -14.77
N ASN A 166 17.00 -3.55 -15.90
CA ASN A 166 16.12 -2.50 -16.38
C ASN A 166 14.76 -3.03 -16.89
N LYS A 167 14.60 -4.34 -17.08
CA LYS A 167 13.36 -4.97 -17.58
C LYS A 167 12.39 -5.40 -16.49
N ILE A 168 12.86 -5.44 -15.24
CA ILE A 168 12.08 -5.90 -14.10
C ILE A 168 11.87 -4.73 -13.17
N HIS A 169 10.61 -4.49 -12.82
CA HIS A 169 10.20 -3.33 -12.05
C HIS A 169 9.39 -3.74 -10.84
N PHE A 170 9.29 -2.86 -9.86
CA PHE A 170 8.28 -2.87 -8.82
C PHE A 170 7.29 -1.75 -9.08
N THR A 171 6.02 -2.00 -8.81
CA THR A 171 4.98 -0.98 -8.86
C THR A 171 4.61 -0.58 -7.45
N VAL A 172 4.39 0.71 -7.24
CA VAL A 172 3.75 1.24 -6.04
C VAL A 172 2.54 2.04 -6.48
N PHE A 173 1.36 1.62 -6.03
CA PHE A 173 0.09 2.29 -6.27
C PHE A 173 -0.50 2.77 -4.95
N GLU A 174 -0.99 4.01 -4.95
CA GLU A 174 -1.54 4.70 -3.79
C GLU A 174 -2.79 5.50 -4.19
N ARG A 175 -3.75 5.60 -3.27
CA ARG A 175 -4.86 6.52 -3.32
C ARG A 175 -4.48 7.85 -2.64
N GLY A 176 -4.45 8.97 -3.35
CA GLY A 176 -4.08 10.26 -2.74
C GLY A 176 -4.61 11.44 -3.55
N LEU A 177 -4.33 12.67 -3.12
CA LEU A 177 -4.66 13.85 -3.94
C LEU A 177 -3.72 13.89 -5.18
N PRO A 178 -4.17 14.36 -6.36
CA PRO A 178 -3.36 14.37 -7.58
C PRO A 178 -1.97 15.03 -7.46
N THR A 179 -1.83 16.01 -6.57
CA THR A 179 -0.56 16.69 -6.26
C THR A 179 -0.10 16.47 -4.82
N GLY A 180 -0.65 15.45 -4.15
CA GLY A 180 -0.51 15.23 -2.72
C GLY A 180 -0.47 13.74 -2.37
N HIS A 181 0.11 12.92 -3.23
CA HIS A 181 0.48 11.55 -2.87
C HIS A 181 1.55 11.54 -1.79
N ASP A 182 1.46 10.56 -0.89
CA ASP A 182 2.31 10.47 0.29
C ASP A 182 3.74 10.06 -0.05
N GLY A 183 4.66 10.45 0.83
CA GLY A 183 6.03 9.99 0.75
C GLY A 183 6.14 8.56 1.28
N PHE A 184 7.12 7.81 0.78
CA PHE A 184 7.42 6.48 1.30
C PHE A 184 8.90 6.12 1.13
N GLY A 185 9.36 5.21 1.98
CA GLY A 185 10.66 4.56 1.85
C GLY A 185 10.55 3.21 1.15
N ILE A 186 11.56 2.87 0.35
CA ILE A 186 11.68 1.58 -0.33
C ILE A 186 13.11 1.04 -0.28
N ALA A 187 13.24 -0.27 -0.13
CA ALA A 187 14.52 -0.98 -0.28
C ALA A 187 14.31 -2.37 -0.90
N ALA A 188 15.20 -2.78 -1.81
CA ALA A 188 15.18 -4.13 -2.35
C ALA A 188 15.65 -5.16 -1.31
N ILE A 189 14.94 -6.28 -1.20
CA ILE A 189 15.32 -7.42 -0.35
C ILE A 189 16.36 -8.24 -1.12
N THR A 190 17.59 -8.34 -0.59
CA THR A 190 18.71 -9.02 -1.26
C THR A 190 19.00 -10.42 -0.72
N SER A 191 18.42 -10.78 0.42
CA SER A 191 18.37 -12.16 0.92
C SER A 191 17.18 -12.36 1.86
N VAL A 192 16.74 -13.62 1.97
CA VAL A 192 15.68 -14.05 2.90
C VAL A 192 16.08 -15.33 3.62
N ASP A 193 15.52 -15.57 4.79
CA ASP A 193 15.60 -16.85 5.50
C ASP A 193 14.65 -17.91 4.90
N LYS A 194 14.59 -19.09 5.53
CA LYS A 194 13.71 -20.20 5.09
C LYS A 194 12.22 -19.89 5.22
N GLN A 195 11.85 -18.91 6.03
CA GLN A 195 10.49 -18.46 6.28
C GLN A 195 10.11 -17.27 5.38
N GLY A 196 11.03 -16.82 4.51
CA GLY A 196 10.83 -15.67 3.64
C GLY A 196 11.00 -14.33 4.37
N ASN A 197 11.53 -14.30 5.60
CA ASN A 197 11.84 -13.03 6.26
C ASN A 197 13.10 -12.42 5.63
N PRO A 198 13.11 -11.11 5.34
CA PRO A 198 14.33 -10.43 4.90
C PRO A 198 15.51 -10.62 5.85
N THR A 199 16.68 -10.95 5.31
CA THR A 199 17.96 -11.08 6.05
C THR A 199 19.01 -10.08 5.60
N SER A 200 18.81 -9.41 4.45
CA SER A 200 19.60 -8.28 4.00
C SER A 200 18.84 -7.41 3.01
N TYR A 201 19.23 -6.14 2.95
CA TYR A 201 18.67 -5.13 2.04
C TYR A 201 19.74 -4.52 1.15
N GLY A 202 19.30 -3.97 0.01
CA GLY A 202 20.07 -2.97 -0.74
C GLY A 202 20.08 -1.60 -0.04
N PRO A 203 20.56 -0.55 -0.71
CA PRO A 203 20.38 0.82 -0.25
C PRO A 203 18.90 1.16 0.01
N ILE A 204 18.69 2.13 0.90
CA ILE A 204 17.37 2.66 1.25
C ILE A 204 17.13 3.94 0.45
N TYR A 205 15.98 4.02 -0.20
CA TYR A 205 15.54 5.17 -0.97
C TYR A 205 14.28 5.75 -0.34
N VAL A 206 14.16 7.08 -0.33
CA VAL A 206 12.96 7.78 0.13
C VAL A 206 12.42 8.60 -1.02
N ILE A 207 11.17 8.32 -1.39
CA ILE A 207 10.38 9.11 -2.33
C ILE A 207 9.65 10.17 -1.52
N ALA A 208 9.88 11.44 -1.85
CA ALA A 208 9.24 12.54 -1.16
C ALA A 208 7.76 12.67 -1.56
N ALA A 209 6.92 13.07 -0.61
CA ALA A 209 5.52 13.39 -0.86
C ALA A 209 5.38 14.41 -2.02
N SER A 210 4.28 14.33 -2.76
CA SER A 210 3.96 15.21 -3.89
C SER A 210 4.94 15.17 -5.08
N THR A 211 5.96 14.30 -5.08
CA THR A 211 6.94 14.22 -6.18
C THR A 211 6.60 13.19 -7.25
N TRP A 212 5.60 12.34 -7.02
CA TRP A 212 5.19 11.21 -7.86
C TRP A 212 3.67 11.08 -7.93
N GLY A 213 3.18 10.17 -8.77
CA GLY A 213 1.75 9.85 -8.92
C GLY A 213 0.94 11.00 -9.55
N LYS A 214 1.58 11.88 -10.31
CA LYS A 214 0.99 13.16 -10.75
C LYS A 214 -0.16 13.04 -11.75
N THR A 215 -0.36 11.86 -12.31
CA THR A 215 -1.42 11.58 -13.28
C THR A 215 -2.47 10.69 -12.63
N PRO A 216 -3.73 11.15 -12.51
CA PRO A 216 -4.83 10.31 -12.08
C PRO A 216 -4.98 9.08 -12.99
N LEU A 217 -4.94 7.89 -12.38
CA LEU A 217 -5.07 6.61 -13.09
C LEU A 217 -6.51 6.09 -13.17
N GLN A 218 -7.46 6.83 -12.60
CA GLN A 218 -8.90 6.54 -12.66
C GLN A 218 -9.67 7.81 -13.01
N ASP A 219 -10.55 7.71 -14.00
CA ASP A 219 -11.49 8.76 -14.41
C ASP A 219 -12.82 8.10 -14.81
N PRO A 220 -13.98 8.48 -14.22
CA PRO A 220 -14.17 9.48 -13.17
C PRO A 220 -13.50 9.10 -11.84
N ILE A 221 -13.19 10.13 -11.03
CA ILE A 221 -12.66 9.93 -9.68
C ILE A 221 -13.73 9.25 -8.81
N PRO A 222 -13.44 8.08 -8.23
CA PRO A 222 -14.41 7.34 -7.44
C PRO A 222 -14.62 7.89 -6.03
N GLN A 223 -15.78 7.54 -5.44
CA GLN A 223 -16.07 7.75 -4.02
C GLN A 223 -15.64 6.53 -3.21
N TYR A 224 -15.06 6.77 -2.04
CA TYR A 224 -14.58 5.74 -1.14
C TYR A 224 -15.13 5.93 0.28
N TYR A 225 -15.17 4.85 1.05
CA TYR A 225 -15.53 4.87 2.47
C TYR A 225 -14.57 4.01 3.27
N PHE A 226 -14.30 4.44 4.50
CA PHE A 226 -13.49 3.68 5.43
C PHE A 226 -14.32 2.65 6.19
N LEU A 227 -13.80 1.43 6.22
CA LEU A 227 -14.20 0.38 7.15
C LEU A 227 -13.06 0.17 8.15
N ASN A 228 -13.40 0.06 9.44
CA ASN A 228 -12.45 -0.31 10.49
C ASN A 228 -12.94 -1.52 11.30
N ASN A 229 -12.19 -1.94 12.30
CA ASN A 229 -12.56 -3.04 13.20
C ASN A 229 -12.72 -2.61 14.67
N ALA A 230 -12.91 -1.32 14.93
CA ALA A 230 -12.89 -0.77 16.28
C ALA A 230 -14.28 -0.81 16.97
N ALA A 231 -15.39 -0.71 16.23
CA ALA A 231 -16.72 -0.77 16.82
C ALA A 231 -17.18 -2.23 17.09
N LYS A 232 -16.99 -2.67 18.34
CA LYS A 232 -17.40 -3.97 18.95
C LYS A 232 -16.73 -5.23 18.38
N ASN A 233 -16.13 -6.04 19.27
CA ASN A 233 -15.89 -7.50 19.23
C ASN A 233 -15.63 -8.22 17.88
N ASN A 234 -15.10 -7.56 16.84
CA ASN A 234 -14.72 -8.22 15.60
C ASN A 234 -13.21 -8.17 15.39
N PRO A 235 -12.43 -8.97 16.14
CA PRO A 235 -10.99 -9.01 15.96
C PRO A 235 -10.68 -9.59 14.57
N GLY A 236 -10.23 -8.73 13.65
CA GLY A 236 -9.45 -9.17 12.50
C GLY A 236 -9.95 -8.79 11.11
N ILE A 237 -11.15 -8.21 10.95
CA ILE A 237 -11.67 -7.76 9.65
C ILE A 237 -12.31 -6.38 9.79
N SER A 238 -11.95 -5.46 8.88
CA SER A 238 -12.52 -4.13 8.79
C SER A 238 -13.93 -4.20 8.21
N ILE A 239 -14.95 -4.01 9.05
CA ILE A 239 -16.35 -4.02 8.62
C ILE A 239 -17.13 -2.81 9.11
N ASN A 240 -16.69 -2.09 10.13
CA ASN A 240 -17.46 -0.99 10.70
C ASN A 240 -17.29 0.25 9.83
N PRO A 241 -18.36 0.78 9.18
CA PRO A 241 -18.25 2.05 8.48
C PRO A 241 -17.79 3.14 9.44
N ALA A 242 -16.72 3.85 9.10
CA ALA A 242 -16.09 4.82 9.99
C ALA A 242 -16.24 6.24 9.48
N LEU A 243 -15.86 6.48 8.22
CA LEU A 243 -15.83 7.83 7.64
C LEU A 243 -16.04 7.79 6.12
N THR A 244 -16.59 8.89 5.60
CA THR A 244 -16.56 9.21 4.18
C THR A 244 -15.19 9.78 3.81
N ILE A 245 -14.54 9.21 2.79
CA ILE A 245 -13.26 9.76 2.28
C ILE A 245 -13.56 11.05 1.51
N PRO A 246 -12.78 12.14 1.67
CA PRO A 246 -12.99 13.36 0.91
C PRO A 246 -12.95 13.10 -0.60
N PRO A 247 -13.73 13.84 -1.40
CA PRO A 247 -13.70 13.71 -2.85
C PRO A 247 -12.33 14.11 -3.41
N ASN A 248 -12.09 13.77 -4.68
CA ASN A 248 -10.88 14.09 -5.46
C ASN A 248 -9.62 13.31 -5.08
N GLN A 249 -9.75 12.18 -4.38
CA GLN A 249 -8.63 11.26 -4.17
C GLN A 249 -8.53 10.28 -5.33
N VAL A 250 -7.39 10.27 -6.01
CA VAL A 250 -7.12 9.52 -7.23
C VAL A 250 -6.15 8.38 -6.96
N LEU A 251 -6.17 7.38 -7.84
CA LEU A 251 -5.10 6.39 -7.90
C LEU A 251 -3.87 7.00 -8.60
N GLY A 252 -2.73 7.00 -7.93
CA GLY A 252 -1.42 7.31 -8.47
C GLY A 252 -0.55 6.06 -8.56
N GLY A 253 0.48 6.09 -9.39
CA GLY A 253 1.36 4.94 -9.60
C GLY A 253 2.80 5.34 -9.92
N LEU A 254 3.74 4.61 -9.33
CA LEU A 254 5.18 4.71 -9.62
C LEU A 254 5.71 3.35 -10.07
N LEU A 255 6.51 3.35 -11.14
CA LEU A 255 7.19 2.19 -11.66
C LEU A 255 8.69 2.31 -11.41
N ILE A 256 9.26 1.42 -10.58
CA ILE A 256 10.65 1.50 -10.12
C ILE A 256 11.44 0.33 -10.70
N ARG A 257 12.53 0.58 -11.43
CA ARG A 257 13.38 -0.50 -11.95
C ARG A 257 14.12 -1.17 -10.79
N THR A 258 14.22 -2.50 -10.85
CA THR A 258 14.99 -3.26 -9.85
C THR A 258 16.47 -2.87 -9.85
N ASP A 259 17.00 -2.40 -10.99
CA ASP A 259 18.38 -1.93 -11.10
C ASP A 259 18.62 -0.51 -10.59
N GLU A 260 17.56 0.25 -10.28
CA GLU A 260 17.64 1.50 -9.53
C GLU A 260 17.85 1.24 -8.04
N LEU A 261 17.37 0.10 -7.53
CA LEU A 261 17.46 -0.25 -6.11
C LEU A 261 18.71 -1.05 -5.75
N VAL A 262 19.25 -1.85 -6.68
CA VAL A 262 20.49 -2.61 -6.51
C VAL A 262 21.19 -2.79 -7.86
N SER A 263 22.51 -3.02 -7.87
CA SER A 263 23.24 -3.20 -9.13
C SER A 263 22.68 -4.33 -9.99
N GLN A 264 22.70 -4.15 -11.31
CA GLN A 264 22.26 -5.15 -12.28
C GLN A 264 22.89 -6.53 -12.04
N GLY A 265 22.12 -7.59 -12.29
CA GLY A 265 22.53 -8.98 -12.10
C GLY A 265 22.49 -9.48 -10.66
N LYS A 266 22.37 -8.59 -9.65
CA LYS A 266 22.20 -8.98 -8.25
C LYS A 266 20.85 -9.66 -8.04
N LYS A 267 20.82 -10.65 -7.16
CA LYS A 267 19.58 -11.37 -6.83
C LYS A 267 18.70 -10.50 -5.95
N VAL A 268 17.43 -10.38 -6.33
CA VAL A 268 16.40 -9.62 -5.62
C VAL A 268 15.26 -10.58 -5.27
N TYR A 269 14.90 -10.60 -4.00
CA TYR A 269 13.84 -11.45 -3.45
C TYR A 269 12.53 -10.68 -3.26
N GLY A 270 12.50 -9.39 -3.60
CA GLY A 270 11.36 -8.52 -3.40
C GLY A 270 11.77 -7.12 -2.98
N TYR A 271 10.84 -6.40 -2.37
CA TYR A 271 11.08 -5.08 -1.80
C TYR A 271 10.32 -4.92 -0.49
N SER A 272 10.79 -3.99 0.34
CA SER A 272 10.03 -3.53 1.50
C SER A 272 9.63 -2.07 1.31
N LEU A 273 8.42 -1.72 1.77
CA LEU A 273 7.95 -0.35 1.94
C LEU A 273 7.92 0.01 3.42
N PHE A 274 8.16 1.27 3.74
CA PHE A 274 8.16 1.82 5.10
C PHE A 274 7.91 3.34 5.07
N GLY A 275 7.67 3.94 6.24
CA GLY A 275 7.43 5.38 6.36
C GLY A 275 8.58 6.24 5.80
N PRO A 276 8.31 7.44 5.25
CA PRO A 276 9.33 8.32 4.69
C PRO A 276 10.26 8.93 5.75
N ASP A 277 9.89 8.85 7.02
CA ASP A 277 10.62 9.34 8.19
C ASP A 277 11.61 8.32 8.78
N VAL A 278 11.72 7.13 8.17
CA VAL A 278 12.69 6.11 8.58
C VAL A 278 14.14 6.59 8.41
N THR A 279 14.92 6.46 9.47
CA THR A 279 16.35 6.83 9.52
C THR A 279 17.28 5.61 9.54
N CYS A 280 16.74 4.44 9.22
CA CYS A 280 17.46 3.18 9.31
C CYS A 280 18.61 3.08 8.29
N THR A 281 19.58 2.23 8.61
CA THR A 281 20.54 1.66 7.66
C THR A 281 19.98 0.32 7.14
N PRO A 282 20.51 -0.25 6.04
CA PRO A 282 20.10 -1.57 5.57
C PRO A 282 20.18 -2.68 6.64
N LYS A 283 21.12 -2.56 7.59
CA LYS A 283 21.26 -3.50 8.70
C LYS A 283 20.19 -3.29 9.77
N THR A 284 19.88 -2.05 10.13
CA THR A 284 18.88 -1.75 11.16
C THR A 284 17.44 -1.82 10.64
N LEU A 285 17.24 -1.77 9.31
CA LEU A 285 15.93 -1.94 8.70
C LEU A 285 15.31 -3.31 8.99
N LEU A 286 16.13 -4.34 9.28
CA LEU A 286 15.68 -5.72 9.53
C LEU A 286 14.73 -5.88 10.72
N ASN A 287 14.81 -5.01 11.74
CA ASN A 287 13.99 -5.09 12.94
C ASN A 287 13.18 -3.79 13.14
N VAL A 288 11.85 -3.90 13.05
CA VAL A 288 10.92 -2.78 13.22
C VAL A 288 10.84 -2.24 14.65
N ALA A 289 11.41 -2.94 15.64
CA ALA A 289 11.55 -2.44 16.99
C ALA A 289 12.74 -1.46 17.17
N ASN A 290 13.57 -1.29 16.14
CA ASN A 290 14.67 -0.33 16.19
C ASN A 290 14.14 1.10 16.19
N SER A 291 14.76 1.99 16.97
CA SER A 291 14.37 3.41 17.09
C SER A 291 14.47 4.23 15.80
N CYS A 292 15.04 3.65 14.74
CA CYS A 292 15.09 4.26 13.43
C CYS A 292 13.77 4.15 12.65
N PHE A 293 12.81 3.37 13.15
CA PHE A 293 11.38 3.43 12.80
C PHE A 293 10.67 4.35 13.81
N PRO A 294 10.25 5.56 13.41
CA PRO A 294 9.63 6.50 14.34
C PRO A 294 8.22 6.02 14.74
N THR A 295 7.97 5.88 16.04
CA THR A 295 6.63 5.51 16.55
C THR A 295 5.64 6.68 16.55
N ASN A 296 5.99 7.81 15.93
CA ASN A 296 5.22 9.04 15.92
C ASN A 296 4.94 9.57 14.50
N THR A 297 5.07 8.73 13.47
CA THR A 297 4.70 9.05 12.10
C THR A 297 3.29 9.62 12.04
N GLY A 298 3.17 10.81 11.46
CA GLY A 298 1.91 11.55 11.32
C GLY A 298 1.07 11.08 10.13
N THR A 299 -0.01 11.80 9.86
CA THR A 299 -0.91 11.54 8.72
C THR A 299 -0.21 11.70 7.38
N ASN A 300 0.72 12.65 7.24
CA ASN A 300 1.50 12.86 6.00
C ASN A 300 2.61 11.80 5.78
N GLY A 301 2.69 10.79 6.65
CA GLY A 301 3.67 9.72 6.55
C GLY A 301 3.07 8.34 6.26
N GLY A 302 1.73 8.24 6.17
CA GLY A 302 1.03 6.98 5.96
C GLY A 302 0.54 6.84 4.54
N ILE A 303 1.27 6.10 3.71
CA ILE A 303 0.82 5.76 2.35
C ILE A 303 -0.54 5.04 2.37
N ASP A 304 -1.46 5.51 1.53
CA ASP A 304 -2.78 4.91 1.29
C ASP A 304 -2.68 3.85 0.17
N LEU A 305 -1.99 2.74 0.44
CA LEU A 305 -1.70 1.74 -0.60
C LEU A 305 -2.97 1.17 -1.25
N ALA A 306 -2.98 1.12 -2.57
CA ALA A 306 -3.92 0.28 -3.29
C ALA A 306 -3.52 -1.20 -3.21
N ALA A 307 -4.49 -2.11 -3.26
CA ALA A 307 -4.20 -3.54 -3.16
C ALA A 307 -3.27 -4.14 -4.26
N PRO A 308 -3.18 -3.61 -5.50
CA PRO A 308 -2.41 -4.23 -6.60
C PRO A 308 -0.90 -4.42 -6.44
N ASN A 309 -0.30 -4.04 -5.32
CA ASN A 309 1.15 -4.02 -5.12
C ASN A 309 1.75 -5.43 -4.92
N LEU A 310 1.59 -6.33 -5.89
CA LEU A 310 1.85 -7.77 -5.70
C LEU A 310 3.28 -8.23 -5.97
N GLY A 311 4.24 -7.35 -6.19
CA GLY A 311 5.63 -7.76 -6.44
C GLY A 311 6.24 -7.16 -7.70
N ALA A 312 6.93 -8.00 -8.46
CA ALA A 312 7.72 -7.58 -9.62
C ALA A 312 6.94 -7.71 -10.91
N VAL A 313 7.19 -6.82 -11.87
CA VAL A 313 6.57 -6.81 -13.18
C VAL A 313 7.63 -6.82 -14.28
N PHE A 314 7.42 -7.64 -15.30
CA PHE A 314 8.15 -7.56 -16.56
C PHE A 314 7.37 -6.70 -17.54
N LEU A 315 8.03 -5.74 -18.19
CA LEU A 315 7.44 -4.99 -19.29
C LEU A 315 7.70 -5.76 -20.59
N GLU A 316 6.64 -6.27 -21.22
CA GLU A 316 6.74 -6.85 -22.56
C GLU A 316 6.79 -5.68 -23.55
N ASN A 317 7.96 -5.42 -24.17
CA ASN A 317 8.28 -4.46 -25.26
C ASN A 317 9.60 -3.65 -25.06
N GLU A 318 10.42 -3.98 -24.07
CA GLU A 318 11.83 -3.53 -23.96
C GLU A 318 12.83 -4.67 -24.14
#